data_AF-A0A0W8G2R2-F1
#
_entry.id   AF-A0A0W8G2R2-F1
#
_cell.length_a   1.000
_cell.length_b   1.000
_cell.length_c   1.000
_cell.angle_alpha   90.00
_cell.angle_beta   90.00
_cell.angle_gamma   90.00
#
_symmetry.space_group_name_H-M   'P 1'
#
loop_
_entity.id
_entity.type
_entity.pdbx_description
1 polymer ?
#
loop_
_entity_poly.entity_id
_entity_poly.type
_entity_poly.pdbx_seq_one_letter_code
_entity_poly.pdbx_strand_id
1 'polypeptide(L)'
;MVNTAVFAAVWGLMEISIGTFLHASKIPFRGAIMSLAAILILVSARSVLNYKGSLIMLGIVTATFRLFLGVGFNITPFVAILIESLIAEIILNRVGFNRITSVITGAAIMMYTLLHGLIMQAVFLGIDIYKVYYELVLSFTNKIGLSENVVIIALLTVPVIHLIFGAVSASFGYSVGRQIQKLMENEK
;
A
#
# COMPACT_ATOMS: atom_id res chain seq x y z
N MET A 1 23.30 2.90 0.70
CA MET A 1 22.81 2.40 2.00
C MET A 1 22.27 3.53 2.87
N VAL A 2 22.98 4.64 3.05
CA VAL A 2 22.47 5.81 3.83
C VAL A 2 21.10 6.29 3.33
N ASN A 3 20.95 6.50 2.01
CA ASN A 3 19.67 6.94 1.42
C ASN A 3 18.52 5.95 1.70
N THR A 4 18.81 4.65 1.73
CA THR A 4 17.82 3.62 2.07
C THR A 4 17.32 3.78 3.50
N ALA A 5 18.22 4.06 4.44
CA ALA A 5 17.85 4.32 5.83
C ALA A 5 17.02 5.61 5.98
N VAL A 6 17.36 6.66 5.21
CA VAL A 6 16.58 7.91 5.19
C VAL A 6 15.16 7.67 4.71
N PHE A 7 14.97 7.01 3.55
CA PHE A 7 13.63 6.70 3.06
C PHE A 7 12.87 5.74 3.99
N ALA A 8 13.55 4.76 4.59
CA ALA A 8 12.93 3.86 5.55
C ALA A 8 12.47 4.57 6.82
N ALA A 9 13.24 5.55 7.31
CA ALA A 9 12.87 6.39 8.44
C ALA A 9 11.68 7.30 8.10
N VAL A 10 11.68 7.93 6.91
CA VAL A 10 10.55 8.74 6.44
C VAL A 10 9.27 7.91 6.37
N TRP A 11 9.33 6.72 5.76
CA TRP A 11 8.17 5.84 5.70
C TRP A 11 7.76 5.32 7.07
N GLY A 12 8.71 4.94 7.92
CA GLY A 12 8.43 4.43 9.27
C GLY A 12 7.75 5.47 10.15
N LEU A 13 8.26 6.70 10.15
CA LEU A 13 7.65 7.83 10.87
C LEU A 13 6.27 8.15 10.33
N MET A 14 6.10 8.17 9.00
CA MET A 14 4.79 8.36 8.38
C MET A 14 3.80 7.26 8.81
N GLU A 15 4.24 6.00 8.86
CA GLU A 15 3.42 4.88 9.32
C GLU A 15 2.98 5.03 10.78
N ILE A 16 3.90 5.43 11.65
CA ILE A 16 3.62 5.61 13.07
C ILE A 16 2.68 6.81 13.28
N SER A 17 3.00 7.97 12.72
CA SER A 17 2.25 9.21 12.93
C SER A 17 0.88 9.17 12.28
N ILE A 18 0.80 8.94 10.97
CA ILE A 18 -0.48 8.92 10.24
C ILE A 18 -1.30 7.71 10.68
N GLY A 19 -0.66 6.56 10.90
CA GLY A 19 -1.37 5.37 11.36
C GLY A 19 -2.01 5.57 12.73
N THR A 20 -1.33 6.24 13.66
CA THR A 20 -1.89 6.57 14.98
C THR A 20 -3.03 7.60 14.87
N PHE A 21 -2.85 8.63 14.05
CA PHE A 21 -3.89 9.63 13.79
C PHE A 21 -5.16 9.00 13.21
N LEU A 22 -5.02 8.20 12.14
CA LEU A 22 -6.13 7.48 11.53
C LEU A 22 -6.81 6.53 12.54
N HIS A 23 -6.02 5.89 13.40
CA HIS A 23 -6.53 5.02 14.45
C HIS A 23 -7.41 5.78 15.45
N ALA A 24 -6.94 6.93 15.93
CA ALA A 24 -7.66 7.80 16.85
C ALA A 24 -8.94 8.37 16.22
N SER A 25 -8.89 8.80 14.95
CA SER A 25 -10.00 9.47 14.27
C SER A 25 -11.11 8.55 13.74
N LYS A 26 -11.03 7.23 13.95
CA LYS A 26 -12.04 6.26 13.44
C LYS A 26 -12.33 6.35 11.94
N ILE A 27 -11.37 6.86 11.15
CA ILE A 27 -11.49 7.01 9.70
C ILE A 27 -11.57 5.62 9.03
N PRO A 28 -12.56 5.38 8.14
CA PRO A 28 -12.64 4.14 7.37
C PRO A 28 -11.55 4.09 6.29
N PHE A 29 -11.25 2.89 5.75
CA PHE A 29 -10.24 2.69 4.68
C PHE A 29 -8.81 3.14 5.00
N ARG A 30 -8.42 3.03 6.28
CA ARG A 30 -7.07 3.41 6.75
C ARG A 30 -5.97 2.76 5.91
N GLY A 31 -6.10 1.46 5.62
CA GLY A 31 -5.13 0.72 4.82
C GLY A 31 -4.87 1.37 3.46
N ALA A 32 -5.93 1.76 2.74
CA ALA A 32 -5.80 2.43 1.45
C ALA A 32 -5.04 3.76 1.57
N ILE A 33 -5.33 4.58 2.59
CA ILE A 33 -4.64 5.86 2.81
C ILE A 33 -3.15 5.63 3.10
N MET A 34 -2.84 4.65 3.95
CA MET A 34 -1.45 4.30 4.27
C MET A 34 -0.69 3.79 3.04
N SER A 35 -1.30 2.89 2.26
CA SER A 35 -0.71 2.36 1.04
C SER A 35 -0.49 3.44 -0.01
N LEU A 36 -1.36 4.45 -0.11
CA LEU A 36 -1.13 5.58 -1.02
C LEU A 36 0.14 6.35 -0.68
N ALA A 37 0.39 6.59 0.61
CA ALA A 37 1.63 7.23 1.04
C ALA A 37 2.85 6.30 0.87
N ALA A 38 2.70 5.00 1.14
CA ALA A 38 3.73 3.99 0.89
C ALA A 38 4.16 3.97 -0.58
N ILE A 39 3.20 3.97 -1.51
CA ILE A 39 3.45 4.01 -2.96
C ILE A 39 4.27 5.24 -3.34
N LEU A 40 3.88 6.42 -2.83
CA LEU A 40 4.62 7.66 -3.12
C LEU A 40 6.08 7.54 -2.68
N ILE A 41 6.32 7.02 -1.47
CA ILE A 41 7.67 6.86 -0.92
C ILE A 41 8.45 5.78 -1.68
N LEU A 42 7.89 4.60 -1.91
CA LEU A 42 8.58 3.50 -2.60
C LEU A 42 8.95 3.87 -4.04
N VAL A 43 8.02 4.49 -4.77
CA VAL A 43 8.26 4.92 -6.16
C VAL A 43 9.29 6.04 -6.20
N SER A 44 9.19 7.06 -5.32
CA SER A 44 10.18 8.14 -5.27
C SER A 44 11.56 7.63 -4.83
N ALA A 45 11.63 6.74 -3.84
CA ALA A 45 12.88 6.13 -3.37
C ALA A 45 13.62 5.39 -4.49
N ARG A 46 12.89 4.74 -5.40
CA ARG A 46 13.51 4.02 -6.53
C ARG A 46 14.31 4.91 -7.47
N SER A 47 13.99 6.21 -7.58
CA SER A 47 14.77 7.15 -8.39
C SER A 47 16.20 7.36 -7.89
N VAL A 48 16.43 7.12 -6.59
CA VAL A 48 17.72 7.31 -5.92
C VAL A 48 18.39 5.96 -5.64
N LEU A 49 17.60 4.93 -5.34
CA LEU A 49 18.07 3.62 -4.92
C LEU A 49 18.25 2.68 -6.11
N ASN A 50 19.44 2.76 -6.74
CA ASN A 50 19.76 2.05 -7.99
C ASN A 50 20.36 0.64 -7.80
N TYR A 51 20.09 -0.03 -6.68
CA TYR A 51 20.60 -1.40 -6.43
C TYR A 51 19.46 -2.38 -6.13
N LYS A 52 19.69 -3.65 -6.50
CA LYS A 52 18.70 -4.74 -6.34
C LYS A 52 18.43 -5.02 -4.86
N GLY A 53 17.16 -5.19 -4.51
CA GLY A 53 16.71 -5.44 -3.14
C GLY A 53 16.68 -4.20 -2.25
N SER A 54 16.91 -3.01 -2.81
CA SER A 54 16.89 -1.76 -2.06
C SER A 54 15.52 -1.44 -1.46
N LEU A 55 14.44 -1.67 -2.20
CA LEU A 55 13.08 -1.41 -1.70
C LEU A 55 12.66 -2.45 -0.67
N ILE A 56 13.12 -3.71 -0.79
CA ILE A 56 12.90 -4.75 0.23
C ILE A 56 13.60 -4.36 1.54
N MET A 57 14.87 -3.94 1.48
CA MET A 57 15.59 -3.48 2.68
C MET A 57 14.90 -2.28 3.32
N LEU A 58 14.44 -1.33 2.49
CA LEU A 58 13.66 -0.18 2.93
C LEU A 58 12.41 -0.66 3.69
N GLY A 59 11.62 -1.56 3.11
CA GLY A 59 10.43 -2.14 3.73
C GLY A 59 10.71 -2.92 5.02
N ILE A 60 11.78 -3.72 5.09
CA ILE A 60 12.17 -4.45 6.31
C ILE A 60 12.46 -3.49 7.46
N VAL A 61 13.24 -2.44 7.20
CA VAL A 61 13.58 -1.43 8.22
C VAL A 61 12.33 -0.68 8.66
N THR A 62 11.49 -0.24 7.71
CA THR A 62 10.21 0.41 8.01
C THR A 62 9.27 -0.48 8.83
N ALA A 63 9.09 -1.74 8.43
CA ALA A 63 8.21 -2.68 9.13
C ALA A 63 8.71 -2.93 10.56
N THR A 64 10.03 -3.01 10.74
CA THR A 64 10.66 -3.13 12.06
C THR A 64 10.39 -1.91 12.92
N PHE A 65 10.57 -0.69 12.39
CA PHE A 65 10.23 0.54 13.11
C PHE A 65 8.75 0.57 13.51
N ARG A 66 7.86 0.19 12.59
CA ARG A 66 6.42 0.15 12.87
C ARG A 66 6.06 -0.85 13.96
N LEU A 67 6.71 -2.01 13.98
CA LEU A 67 6.48 -3.06 14.98
C LEU A 67 6.91 -2.63 16.39
N PHE A 68 8.08 -1.98 16.52
CA PHE A 68 8.64 -1.62 17.83
C PHE A 68 8.18 -0.25 18.36
N LEU A 69 7.96 0.72 17.48
CA LEU A 69 7.62 2.10 17.86
C LEU A 69 6.14 2.42 17.66
N GLY A 70 5.38 1.53 17.00
CA GLY A 70 3.94 1.69 16.81
C GLY A 70 3.13 1.45 18.08
N VAL A 71 1.91 1.99 18.10
CA VAL A 71 0.96 1.77 19.19
C VAL A 71 0.35 0.37 19.08
N GLY A 72 0.72 -0.52 20.00
CA GLY A 72 0.23 -1.89 20.08
C GLY A 72 0.93 -2.84 19.13
N PHE A 73 1.24 -4.05 19.61
CA PHE A 73 1.84 -5.09 18.79
C PHE A 73 0.81 -5.59 17.77
N ASN A 74 0.94 -5.15 16.52
CA ASN A 74 0.04 -5.53 15.44
C ASN A 74 0.82 -6.05 14.24
N ILE A 75 0.63 -7.32 13.92
CA ILE A 75 1.29 -8.01 12.80
C ILE A 75 0.68 -7.63 11.44
N THR A 76 -0.53 -7.09 11.42
CA THR A 76 -1.25 -6.77 10.16
C THR A 76 -0.54 -5.70 9.33
N PRO A 77 -0.13 -4.53 9.88
CA PRO A 77 0.64 -3.54 9.14
C PRO A 77 2.05 -4.04 8.79
N PHE A 78 2.65 -4.85 9.66
CA PHE A 78 3.99 -5.42 9.42
C PHE A 78 4.02 -6.24 8.13
N VAL A 79 3.06 -7.16 7.96
CA VAL A 79 2.96 -7.98 6.74
C VAL A 79 2.61 -7.13 5.51
N ALA A 80 1.76 -6.10 5.67
CA ALA A 80 1.43 -5.18 4.58
C ALA A 80 2.69 -4.51 4.01
N ILE A 81 3.46 -3.83 4.86
CA ILE A 81 4.66 -3.07 4.48
C ILE A 81 5.67 -3.97 3.75
N LEU A 82 5.89 -5.18 4.25
CA LEU A 82 6.81 -6.13 3.63
C LEU A 82 6.35 -6.51 2.21
N ILE A 83 5.09 -6.86 2.03
CA ILE A 83 4.58 -7.27 0.71
C ILE A 83 4.50 -6.09 -0.27
N GLU A 84 4.11 -4.90 0.19
CA GLU A 84 4.12 -3.69 -0.66
C GLU A 84 5.53 -3.40 -1.19
N SER A 85 6.53 -3.47 -0.31
CA SER A 85 7.94 -3.27 -0.68
C SER A 85 8.47 -4.34 -1.65
N LEU A 86 8.02 -5.59 -1.47
CA LEU A 86 8.36 -6.70 -2.35
C LEU A 86 7.74 -6.55 -3.74
N ILE A 87 6.46 -6.17 -3.82
CA ILE A 87 5.76 -5.90 -5.08
C ILE A 87 6.49 -4.77 -5.82
N ALA A 88 6.81 -3.68 -5.13
CA ALA A 88 7.54 -2.55 -5.70
C ALA A 88 8.91 -2.95 -6.24
N GLU A 89 9.68 -3.72 -5.47
CA GLU A 89 10.99 -4.21 -5.91
C GLU A 89 10.86 -5.09 -7.15
N ILE A 90 9.94 -6.06 -7.17
CA ILE A 90 9.77 -6.99 -8.29
C ILE A 90 9.46 -6.23 -9.59
N ILE A 91 8.51 -5.30 -9.55
CA ILE A 91 8.05 -4.58 -10.76
C ILE A 91 9.14 -3.61 -11.23
N LEU A 92 9.66 -2.77 -10.33
CA LEU A 92 10.61 -1.70 -10.69
C LEU A 92 12.03 -2.22 -10.95
N ASN A 93 12.42 -3.41 -10.46
CA ASN A 93 13.71 -4.03 -10.77
C ASN A 93 13.69 -4.67 -12.16
N ARG A 94 12.61 -5.36 -12.52
CA ARG A 94 12.53 -6.09 -13.80
C ARG A 94 12.48 -5.17 -15.02
N VAL A 95 11.76 -4.06 -14.93
CA VAL A 95 11.51 -3.17 -16.08
C VAL A 95 12.27 -1.84 -15.95
N GLY A 96 12.74 -1.50 -14.75
CA GLY A 96 13.41 -0.24 -14.46
C GLY A 96 12.46 0.88 -14.05
N PHE A 97 13.05 2.02 -13.70
CA PHE A 97 12.33 3.21 -13.22
C PHE A 97 11.85 4.07 -14.40
N ASN A 98 10.58 3.94 -14.77
CA ASN A 98 9.92 4.76 -15.78
C ASN A 98 8.47 5.06 -15.35
N ARG A 99 7.81 6.01 -16.03
CA ARG A 99 6.46 6.45 -15.63
C ARG A 99 5.44 5.31 -15.67
N ILE A 100 5.52 4.45 -16.67
CA ILE A 100 4.58 3.34 -16.86
C ILE A 100 4.77 2.30 -15.75
N THR A 101 6.01 1.91 -15.46
CA THR A 101 6.32 0.92 -14.41
C THR A 101 5.99 1.45 -13.03
N SER A 102 6.19 2.75 -12.78
CA SER A 102 5.71 3.40 -11.57
C SER A 102 4.19 3.27 -11.43
N VAL A 103 3.42 3.62 -12.47
CA VAL A 103 1.95 3.50 -12.45
C VAL A 103 1.49 2.07 -12.21
N ILE A 104 2.08 1.09 -12.91
CA ILE A 104 1.78 -0.33 -12.71
C ILE A 104 2.09 -0.75 -11.27
N THR A 105 3.21 -0.27 -10.71
CA THR A 105 3.60 -0.55 -9.33
C THR A 105 2.56 -0.04 -8.32
N GLY A 106 2.12 1.21 -8.46
CA GLY A 106 1.10 1.79 -7.59
C GLY A 106 -0.25 1.07 -7.69
N ALA A 107 -0.67 0.74 -8.91
CA ALA A 107 -1.89 -0.02 -9.14
C ALA A 107 -1.83 -1.42 -8.52
N ALA A 108 -0.70 -2.13 -8.68
CA ALA A 108 -0.49 -3.46 -8.11
C ALA A 108 -0.49 -3.42 -6.57
N ILE A 109 0.16 -2.42 -5.98
CA ILE A 109 0.17 -2.25 -4.52
C ILE A 109 -1.24 -1.97 -4.00
N MET A 110 -2.00 -1.04 -4.60
CA MET A 110 -3.38 -0.77 -4.16
C MET A 110 -4.31 -1.96 -4.32
N MET A 111 -4.14 -2.74 -5.39
CA MET A 111 -4.88 -3.99 -5.57
C MET A 111 -4.54 -5.00 -4.46
N TYR A 112 -3.25 -5.12 -4.11
CA TYR A 112 -2.83 -5.92 -2.98
C TYR A 112 -3.44 -5.39 -1.66
N THR A 113 -3.47 -4.09 -1.41
CA THR A 113 -4.07 -3.50 -0.20
C THR A 113 -5.53 -3.90 -0.01
N LEU A 114 -6.29 -3.92 -1.11
CA LEU A 114 -7.69 -4.39 -1.10
C LEU A 114 -7.76 -5.87 -0.69
N LEU A 115 -6.90 -6.71 -1.24
CA LEU A 115 -6.84 -8.14 -0.94
C LEU A 115 -6.30 -8.42 0.47
N HIS A 116 -5.34 -7.63 0.95
CA HIS A 116 -4.70 -7.80 2.27
C HIS A 116 -5.71 -7.76 3.40
N GLY A 117 -6.68 -6.84 3.34
CA GLY A 117 -7.76 -6.78 4.33
C GLY A 117 -8.55 -8.08 4.41
N LEU A 118 -8.88 -8.67 3.25
CA LEU A 118 -9.60 -9.94 3.17
C LEU A 118 -8.75 -11.13 3.65
N ILE A 119 -7.48 -11.17 3.22
CA ILE A 119 -6.52 -12.22 3.59
C ILE A 119 -6.32 -12.23 5.11
N MET A 120 -6.06 -11.07 5.71
CA MET A 120 -5.80 -11.00 7.15
C MET A 120 -7.03 -11.35 7.98
N GLN A 121 -8.22 -10.98 7.54
CA GLN A 121 -9.45 -11.43 8.18
C GLN A 121 -9.62 -12.95 8.11
N ALA A 122 -9.35 -13.57 6.97
CA ALA A 122 -9.38 -15.03 6.84
C ALA A 122 -8.34 -15.71 7.73
N VAL A 123 -7.15 -15.12 7.89
CA VAL A 123 -6.09 -15.63 8.78
C VAL A 123 -6.49 -15.56 10.25
N PHE A 124 -7.11 -14.46 10.70
CA PHE A 124 -7.47 -14.30 12.13
C PHE A 124 -8.79 -14.95 12.51
N LEU A 125 -9.79 -14.91 11.64
CA LEU A 125 -11.16 -15.38 11.91
C LEU A 125 -11.43 -16.79 11.37
N GLY A 126 -10.51 -17.35 10.59
CA GLY A 126 -10.63 -18.66 9.96
C GLY A 126 -11.32 -18.62 8.58
N ILE A 127 -11.26 -19.75 7.87
CA ILE A 127 -11.81 -19.89 6.51
C ILE A 127 -13.32 -19.66 6.49
N ASP A 128 -14.03 -19.98 7.58
CA ASP A 128 -15.49 -19.78 7.69
C ASP A 128 -15.95 -18.31 7.56
N ILE A 129 -15.03 -17.34 7.48
CA ILE A 129 -15.35 -15.95 7.13
C ILE A 129 -16.14 -15.84 5.82
N TYR A 130 -15.97 -16.76 4.86
CA TYR A 130 -16.77 -16.75 3.62
C TYR A 130 -18.27 -16.88 3.91
N LYS A 131 -18.66 -17.60 4.97
CA LYS A 131 -20.07 -17.73 5.38
C LYS A 131 -20.61 -16.39 5.85
N VAL A 132 -19.81 -15.65 6.61
CA VAL A 132 -20.16 -14.29 7.06
C VAL A 132 -20.35 -13.35 5.87
N TYR A 133 -19.43 -13.41 4.89
CA TYR A 133 -19.56 -12.63 3.65
C TYR A 133 -20.79 -13.02 2.83
N TYR A 134 -21.06 -14.32 2.70
CA TYR A 134 -22.22 -14.84 1.98
C TYR A 134 -23.54 -14.42 2.65
N GLU A 135 -23.63 -14.53 3.98
CA GLU A 135 -24.78 -14.07 4.77
C GLU A 135 -24.95 -12.54 4.71
N LEU A 136 -23.85 -11.78 4.66
CA LEU A 136 -23.88 -10.34 4.45
C LEU A 136 -24.49 -10.02 3.08
N VAL A 137 -23.98 -10.64 2.01
CA VAL A 137 -24.51 -10.43 0.65
C VAL A 137 -25.99 -10.79 0.59
N LEU A 138 -26.39 -11.94 1.12
CA LEU A 138 -27.79 -12.36 1.21
C LEU A 138 -28.65 -11.39 2.03
N SER A 139 -28.13 -10.87 3.14
CA SER A 139 -28.82 -9.89 3.98
C SER A 139 -29.03 -8.56 3.26
N PHE A 140 -28.05 -8.12 2.46
CA PHE A 140 -28.17 -6.92 1.63
C PHE A 140 -29.19 -7.11 0.49
N THR A 141 -29.18 -8.26 -0.19
CA THR A 141 -30.14 -8.59 -1.25
C THR A 141 -31.57 -8.68 -0.71
N ASN A 142 -31.77 -9.34 0.44
CA ASN A 142 -33.10 -9.61 0.98
C ASN A 142 -33.70 -8.46 1.80
N LYS A 143 -32.91 -7.66 2.53
CA LYS A 143 -33.44 -6.57 3.37
C LYS A 143 -33.53 -5.21 2.67
N ILE A 144 -32.70 -4.96 1.65
CA ILE A 144 -32.61 -3.64 1.00
C ILE A 144 -33.25 -3.67 -0.40
N GLY A 145 -33.65 -4.84 -0.91
CA GLY A 145 -34.26 -4.97 -2.24
C GLY A 145 -33.31 -4.59 -3.37
N LEU A 146 -32.00 -4.60 -3.10
CA LEU A 146 -30.99 -4.32 -4.10
C LEU A 146 -30.94 -5.49 -5.08
N SER A 147 -31.24 -5.21 -6.35
CA SER A 147 -31.06 -6.17 -7.43
C SER A 147 -29.62 -6.69 -7.44
N GLU A 148 -29.40 -7.96 -7.80
CA GLU A 148 -28.07 -8.58 -7.95
C GLU A 148 -27.09 -7.70 -8.75
N ASN A 149 -27.61 -6.95 -9.73
CA ASN A 149 -26.85 -5.98 -10.52
C ASN A 149 -26.11 -4.94 -9.68
N VAL A 150 -26.69 -4.44 -8.58
CA VAL A 150 -26.04 -3.41 -7.74
C VAL A 150 -24.86 -3.99 -6.96
N VAL A 151 -24.97 -5.25 -6.52
CA VAL A 151 -23.87 -5.95 -5.83
C VAL A 151 -22.71 -6.15 -6.80
N ILE A 152 -22.98 -6.59 -8.03
CA ILE A 152 -21.96 -6.76 -9.08
C ILE A 152 -21.29 -5.42 -9.41
N ILE A 153 -22.06 -4.35 -9.58
CA ILE A 153 -21.54 -3.01 -9.84
C ILE A 153 -20.59 -2.56 -8.71
N ALA A 154 -21.00 -2.72 -7.45
CA ALA A 154 -20.16 -2.35 -6.31
C ALA A 154 -18.86 -3.16 -6.28
N LEU A 155 -18.94 -4.47 -6.53
CA LEU A 155 -17.80 -5.39 -6.50
C LEU A 155 -16.75 -5.06 -7.59
N LEU A 156 -17.20 -4.55 -8.74
CA LEU A 156 -16.32 -4.10 -9.82
C LEU A 156 -15.81 -2.67 -9.61
N THR A 157 -16.61 -1.81 -8.99
CA THR A 157 -16.26 -0.39 -8.81
C THR A 157 -15.14 -0.19 -7.80
N VAL A 158 -15.14 -0.95 -6.68
CA VAL A 158 -14.13 -0.78 -5.63
C VAL A 158 -12.70 -1.08 -6.13
N PRO A 159 -12.41 -2.20 -6.83
CA PRO A 159 -11.11 -2.45 -7.43
C PRO A 159 -10.70 -1.36 -8.41
N VAL A 160 -11.60 -0.90 -9.27
CA VAL A 160 -11.32 0.17 -10.25
C VAL A 160 -10.89 1.46 -9.56
N ILE A 161 -11.59 1.85 -8.49
CA ILE A 161 -11.21 3.01 -7.67
C ILE A 161 -9.79 2.83 -7.09
N HIS A 162 -9.48 1.66 -6.54
CA HIS A 162 -8.16 1.37 -5.97
C HIS A 162 -7.05 1.47 -7.03
N LEU A 163 -7.28 0.92 -8.23
CA LEU A 163 -6.34 1.01 -9.35
C LEU A 163 -6.09 2.46 -9.76
N ILE A 164 -7.14 3.29 -9.83
CA ILE A 164 -7.02 4.72 -10.17
C ILE A 164 -6.19 5.45 -9.11
N PHE A 165 -6.53 5.31 -7.83
CA PHE A 165 -5.78 5.98 -6.75
C PHE A 165 -4.32 5.52 -6.68
N GLY A 166 -4.05 4.23 -6.92
CA GLY A 166 -2.70 3.69 -6.99
C GLY A 166 -1.90 4.28 -8.14
N ALA A 167 -2.49 4.37 -9.33
CA ALA A 167 -1.89 4.99 -10.51
C ALA A 167 -1.58 6.47 -10.30
N VAL A 168 -2.50 7.21 -9.66
CA VAL A 168 -2.34 8.63 -9.34
C VAL A 168 -1.20 8.82 -8.35
N SER A 169 -1.19 8.09 -7.22
CA SER A 169 -0.13 8.21 -6.21
C SER A 169 1.24 7.87 -6.80
N ALA A 170 1.34 6.80 -7.59
CA ALA A 170 2.61 6.45 -8.24
C ALA A 170 3.06 7.47 -9.28
N SER A 171 2.14 8.13 -9.98
CA SER A 171 2.48 9.22 -10.91
C SER A 171 3.08 10.42 -10.17
N PHE A 172 2.53 10.76 -9.00
CA PHE A 172 3.12 11.76 -8.11
C PHE A 172 4.48 11.30 -7.58
N GLY A 173 4.60 10.07 -7.09
CA GLY A 173 5.86 9.48 -6.64
C GLY A 173 6.96 9.50 -7.72
N TYR A 174 6.60 9.24 -8.98
CA TYR A 174 7.52 9.34 -10.11
C TYR A 174 7.99 10.78 -10.33
N SER A 175 7.06 11.74 -10.29
CA SER A 175 7.37 13.16 -10.48
C SER A 175 8.28 13.69 -9.37
N VAL A 176 7.99 13.33 -8.11
CA VAL A 176 8.83 13.65 -6.95
C VAL A 176 10.20 12.99 -7.07
N GLY A 177 10.26 11.70 -7.40
CA GLY A 177 11.53 10.98 -7.58
C GLY A 177 12.42 11.62 -8.64
N ARG A 178 11.83 12.05 -9.77
CA ARG A 178 12.57 12.79 -10.82
C ARG A 178 13.11 14.12 -10.35
N GLN A 179 12.41 14.83 -9.46
CA GLN A 179 12.91 16.07 -8.86
C GLN A 179 14.07 15.80 -7.89
N ILE A 180 13.94 14.79 -7.02
CA ILE A 180 15.01 14.39 -6.09
C ILE A 180 16.27 14.00 -6.87
N GLN A 181 16.13 13.20 -7.93
CA GLN A 181 17.25 12.81 -8.78
C GLN A 181 17.97 14.03 -9.39
N LYS A 182 17.22 15.01 -9.93
CA LYS A 182 17.80 16.24 -10.50
C LYS A 182 18.54 17.08 -9.45
N LEU A 183 17.98 17.22 -8.25
CA LEU A 183 18.63 17.97 -7.17
C LEU A 183 19.96 17.33 -6.77
N MET A 184 19.99 16.00 -6.65
CA MET A 184 21.22 15.27 -6.33
C MET A 184 22.27 15.27 -7.44
N GLU A 185 21.87 15.47 -8.70
CA GLU A 185 22.78 15.64 -9.82
C GLU A 185 23.40 17.04 -9.85
N ASN A 186 22.66 18.07 -9.42
CA ASN A 186 23.16 19.46 -9.38
C ASN A 186 24.09 19.76 -8.20
N GLU A 187 24.08 18.93 -7.15
CA GLU A 187 24.96 19.06 -5.97
C GLU A 187 26.33 18.35 -6.15
N LYS A 188 26.57 17.69 -7.28
CA LYS A 188 27.84 17.04 -7.62
C LYS A 188 28.68 17.90 -8.55
#